data_AF-A0A1G5QUM2-F1
#
_entry.id   AF-A0A1G5QUM2-F1
#
_cell.length_a   1.000
_cell.length_b   1.000
_cell.length_c   1.000
_cell.angle_alpha   90.00
_cell.angle_beta   90.00
_cell.angle_gamma   90.00
#
_symmetry.space_group_name_H-M   'P 1'
#
loop_
_entity.id
_entity.type
_entity.pdbx_description
1 polymer ?
#
loop_
_entity_poly.entity_id
_entity_poly.type
_entity_poly.pdbx_seq_one_letter_code
_entity_poly.pdbx_strand_id
1 'polypeptide(L)'
;MNRPDANSADQSANNDDDAVWLDLVARLEGTGTPDGADPRSAGALNPAETGLKDVTPAESGKAFRDFDPLGLSTPPPEAATAPGPSESAGRPLGPRDFEVEDDDTFVPEEPPSLAGTEPLTMLAWVGAVGGPIALLFTAMFWRSAPLVAILGIVAAFVVSVVFLIMRLPQEKNEDDDGARI
;
A
#
# COMPACT_ATOMS: atom_id res chain seq x y z
N MET A 1 0.38 -39.34 33.70
CA MET A 1 -0.40 -38.33 32.95
C MET A 1 0.56 -37.58 32.03
N ASN A 2 0.57 -37.90 30.73
CA ASN A 2 1.25 -37.07 29.72
C ASN A 2 0.39 -35.83 29.48
N ARG A 3 0.93 -34.64 29.70
CA ARG A 3 0.34 -33.41 29.15
C ARG A 3 0.66 -33.38 27.65
N PRO A 4 -0.30 -33.15 26.75
CA PRO A 4 0.02 -32.82 25.38
C PRO A 4 0.75 -31.47 25.33
N ASP A 5 1.91 -31.45 24.68
CA ASP A 5 2.74 -30.26 24.51
C ASP A 5 2.00 -29.21 23.66
N ALA A 6 1.96 -27.96 24.14
CA ALA A 6 1.27 -26.84 23.47
C ALA A 6 1.83 -26.54 22.06
N ASN A 7 3.07 -26.92 21.78
CA ASN A 7 3.74 -26.72 20.49
C ASN A 7 3.21 -27.60 19.35
N SER A 8 2.44 -28.65 19.65
CA SER A 8 1.97 -29.60 18.62
C SER A 8 0.72 -29.11 17.89
N ALA A 9 -0.14 -28.35 18.58
CA ALA A 9 -1.38 -27.81 17.99
C ALA A 9 -1.09 -26.68 16.99
N ASP A 10 -0.13 -25.80 17.31
CA ASP A 10 0.28 -24.69 16.42
C ASP A 10 0.97 -25.20 15.14
N GLN A 11 1.70 -26.31 15.22
CA GLN A 11 2.33 -26.93 14.05
C GLN A 11 1.32 -27.60 13.10
N SER A 12 0.28 -28.26 13.63
CA SER A 12 -0.77 -28.81 12.76
C SER A 12 -1.56 -27.72 12.04
N ALA A 13 -1.87 -26.61 12.72
CA ALA A 13 -2.59 -25.49 12.11
C ALA A 13 -1.81 -24.86 10.95
N ASN A 14 -0.50 -24.62 11.15
CA ASN A 14 0.35 -24.08 10.08
C ASN A 14 0.46 -25.03 8.86
N ASN A 15 0.52 -26.34 9.09
CA ASN A 15 0.59 -27.33 8.00
C ASN A 15 -0.72 -27.41 7.19
N ASP A 16 -1.88 -27.22 7.85
CA ASP A 16 -3.18 -27.21 7.18
C ASP A 16 -3.34 -25.94 6.32
N ASP A 17 -2.88 -24.78 6.80
CA ASP A 17 -2.90 -23.52 6.05
C ASP A 17 -2.01 -23.56 4.80
N ASP A 18 -0.82 -24.17 4.89
CA ASP A 18 0.09 -24.37 3.75
C ASP A 18 -0.53 -25.25 2.66
N ALA A 19 -1.29 -26.28 3.04
CA ALA A 19 -1.98 -27.16 2.11
C ALA A 19 -3.12 -26.45 1.36
N VAL A 20 -3.88 -25.62 2.06
CA VAL A 20 -4.94 -24.79 1.46
C VAL A 20 -4.36 -23.74 0.53
N TRP A 21 -3.24 -23.11 0.91
CA TRP A 21 -2.55 -22.13 0.07
C TRP A 21 -2.02 -22.76 -1.23
N LEU A 22 -1.45 -23.96 -1.18
CA LEU A 22 -0.99 -24.68 -2.37
C LEU A 22 -2.13 -25.05 -3.33
N ASP A 23 -3.31 -25.44 -2.82
CA ASP A 23 -4.50 -25.69 -3.66
C ASP A 23 -4.97 -24.42 -4.37
N LEU A 24 -4.95 -23.27 -3.67
CA LEU A 24 -5.29 -21.97 -4.26
C LEU A 24 -4.31 -21.58 -5.39
N VAL A 25 -3.01 -21.77 -5.19
CA VAL A 25 -1.98 -21.49 -6.21
C VAL A 25 -2.11 -22.43 -7.40
N ALA A 26 -2.30 -23.73 -7.17
CA ALA A 26 -2.47 -24.70 -8.25
C ALA A 26 -3.72 -24.38 -9.10
N ARG A 27 -4.82 -23.97 -8.45
CA ARG A 27 -6.03 -23.53 -9.15
C ARG A 27 -5.79 -22.24 -9.94
N LEU A 28 -5.06 -21.28 -9.37
CA LEU A 28 -4.73 -20.02 -10.04
C LEU A 28 -3.86 -20.26 -11.29
N GLU A 29 -2.80 -21.06 -11.17
CA GLU A 29 -1.94 -21.43 -12.30
C GLU A 29 -2.71 -22.21 -13.38
N GLY A 30 -3.65 -23.07 -12.97
CA GLY A 30 -4.52 -23.81 -13.88
C GLY A 30 -5.51 -22.94 -14.67
N THR A 31 -5.82 -21.73 -14.19
CA THR A 31 -6.72 -20.78 -14.90
C THR A 31 -6.01 -19.87 -15.90
N GLY A 32 -4.68 -19.93 -15.98
CA GLY A 32 -3.86 -18.98 -16.74
C GLY A 32 -3.54 -19.32 -18.21
N THR A 33 -4.10 -20.39 -18.80
CA THR A 33 -3.79 -20.74 -20.20
C THR A 33 -5.06 -20.91 -21.04
N PRO A 34 -5.55 -19.85 -21.72
CA PRO A 34 -6.34 -20.06 -22.92
C PRO A 34 -5.42 -20.60 -24.01
N ASP A 35 -5.86 -21.68 -24.61
CA ASP A 35 -5.23 -22.51 -25.62
C ASP A 35 -4.63 -21.70 -26.80
N GLY A 36 -3.37 -22.01 -27.15
CA GLY A 36 -2.81 -21.85 -28.50
C GLY A 36 -2.45 -20.44 -29.02
N ALA A 37 -1.25 -19.95 -28.70
CA ALA A 37 -0.47 -19.11 -29.62
C ALA A 37 1.04 -19.23 -29.34
N ASP A 38 1.74 -19.97 -30.22
CA ASP A 38 3.20 -20.12 -30.22
C ASP A 38 3.92 -18.75 -30.29
N PRO A 39 4.84 -18.42 -29.36
CA PRO A 39 5.54 -17.13 -29.38
C PRO A 39 6.78 -17.12 -30.29
N ARG A 40 6.92 -18.06 -31.24
CA ARG A 40 8.17 -18.26 -32.01
C ARG A 40 8.09 -18.03 -33.51
N SER A 41 7.04 -17.41 -34.02
CA SER A 41 6.94 -17.11 -35.45
C SER A 41 6.27 -15.75 -35.72
N ALA A 42 6.95 -14.66 -35.39
CA ALA A 42 6.65 -13.35 -35.98
C ALA A 42 7.92 -12.50 -36.09
N GLY A 43 8.62 -12.69 -37.22
CA GLY A 43 9.22 -11.61 -38.00
C GLY A 43 10.31 -10.76 -37.36
N ALA A 44 11.55 -11.13 -37.65
CA ALA A 44 12.69 -10.22 -37.56
C ALA A 44 12.49 -8.97 -38.45
N LEU A 45 12.49 -7.77 -37.87
CA LEU A 45 12.86 -6.52 -38.54
C LEU A 45 13.57 -5.56 -37.57
N ASN A 46 14.61 -4.90 -38.09
CA ASN A 46 15.69 -4.16 -37.42
C ASN A 46 15.28 -2.96 -36.54
N PRO A 47 16.16 -2.53 -35.60
CA PRO A 47 15.99 -1.31 -34.84
C PRO A 47 16.56 -0.10 -35.60
N ALA A 48 15.71 0.66 -36.28
CA ALA A 48 16.05 2.00 -36.71
C ALA A 48 14.77 2.83 -36.99
N GLU A 49 14.84 4.10 -36.58
CA GLU A 49 14.08 5.24 -37.11
C GLU A 49 12.74 5.63 -36.41
N THR A 50 12.89 6.58 -35.47
CA THR A 50 12.14 7.85 -35.36
C THR A 50 10.88 8.04 -36.21
N GLY A 51 9.75 8.31 -35.57
CA GLY A 51 8.62 8.99 -36.22
C GLY A 51 7.30 8.87 -35.46
N LEU A 52 6.91 9.97 -34.79
CA LEU A 52 5.53 10.23 -34.37
C LEU A 52 4.58 10.08 -35.58
N LYS A 53 3.64 9.12 -35.54
CA LYS A 53 2.47 9.04 -36.43
C LYS A 53 1.44 8.02 -35.90
N ASP A 54 0.32 8.57 -35.45
CA ASP A 54 -1.05 8.11 -35.69
C ASP A 54 -1.33 6.59 -35.56
N VAL A 55 -1.86 6.18 -34.40
CA VAL A 55 -2.43 4.83 -34.22
C VAL A 55 -3.92 4.91 -34.48
N THR A 56 -4.33 4.61 -35.71
CA THR A 56 -5.68 4.19 -36.04
C THR A 56 -6.06 2.95 -35.22
N PRO A 57 -7.16 2.95 -34.42
CA PRO A 57 -7.59 1.75 -33.72
C PRO A 57 -8.29 0.81 -34.69
N ALA A 58 -7.58 -0.19 -35.18
CA ALA A 58 -8.15 -1.34 -35.85
C ALA A 58 -7.60 -2.61 -35.21
N GLU A 59 -8.11 -2.94 -34.03
CA GLU A 59 -8.47 -4.31 -33.65
C GLU A 59 -9.42 -4.25 -32.45
N SER A 60 -10.70 -4.33 -32.77
CA SER A 60 -11.83 -4.42 -31.85
C SER A 60 -11.76 -5.73 -31.06
N GLY A 61 -10.97 -5.74 -29.98
CA GLY A 61 -11.12 -6.68 -28.87
C GLY A 61 -12.34 -6.26 -28.03
N LYS A 62 -13.15 -7.24 -27.60
CA LYS A 62 -14.42 -7.10 -26.85
C LYS A 62 -14.67 -5.75 -26.19
N ALA A 63 -15.82 -5.15 -26.51
CA ALA A 63 -16.27 -3.95 -25.83
C ALA A 63 -16.58 -4.29 -24.36
N PHE A 64 -16.41 -3.35 -23.45
CA PHE A 64 -16.73 -3.51 -22.02
C PHE A 64 -18.15 -4.07 -21.77
N ARG A 65 -19.09 -3.79 -22.70
CA ARG A 65 -20.46 -4.32 -22.70
C ARG A 65 -20.54 -5.84 -22.79
N ASP A 66 -19.56 -6.50 -23.40
CA ASP A 66 -19.53 -7.96 -23.57
C ASP A 66 -19.24 -8.69 -22.24
N PHE A 67 -18.87 -7.96 -21.19
CA PHE A 67 -18.58 -8.47 -19.85
C PHE A 67 -19.63 -8.09 -18.80
N ASP A 68 -20.79 -7.57 -19.23
CA ASP A 68 -21.83 -7.13 -18.30
C ASP A 68 -23.05 -8.08 -18.31
N PRO A 69 -23.04 -9.14 -17.48
CA PRO A 69 -24.15 -10.09 -17.38
C PRO A 69 -25.42 -9.49 -16.75
N LEU A 70 -25.34 -8.29 -16.17
CA LEU A 70 -26.44 -7.61 -15.50
C LEU A 70 -27.03 -6.45 -16.33
N GLY A 71 -26.42 -6.16 -17.49
CA GLY A 71 -26.94 -5.19 -18.46
C GLY A 71 -26.88 -3.72 -18.03
N LEU A 72 -26.10 -3.38 -17.01
CA LEU A 72 -25.98 -2.04 -16.43
C LEU A 72 -25.25 -1.04 -17.35
N SER A 73 -24.46 -1.53 -18.30
CA SER A 73 -23.63 -0.78 -19.25
C SER A 73 -24.42 -0.32 -20.48
N THR A 74 -25.68 -0.74 -20.58
CA THR A 74 -26.61 -0.26 -21.60
C THR A 74 -27.30 0.98 -21.02
N PRO A 75 -26.97 2.20 -21.50
CA PRO A 75 -27.73 3.37 -21.10
C PRO A 75 -29.19 3.15 -21.49
N PRO A 76 -30.16 3.49 -20.63
CA PRO A 76 -31.58 3.41 -20.97
C PRO A 76 -31.80 4.14 -22.30
N PRO A 77 -32.63 3.61 -23.22
CA PRO A 77 -33.00 4.36 -24.40
C PRO A 77 -33.61 5.67 -23.90
N GLU A 78 -32.93 6.76 -24.24
CA GLU A 78 -33.38 8.12 -24.06
C GLU A 78 -34.83 8.17 -24.50
N ALA A 79 -35.73 8.28 -23.51
CA ALA A 79 -37.15 8.36 -23.75
C ALA A 79 -37.37 9.63 -24.57
N ALA A 80 -37.53 9.42 -25.87
CA ALA A 80 -37.87 10.45 -26.83
C ALA A 80 -39.01 11.29 -26.26
N THR A 81 -38.71 12.57 -26.02
CA THR A 81 -39.64 13.71 -26.03
C THR A 81 -41.05 13.42 -25.52
N ALA A 82 -41.27 13.60 -24.22
CA ALA A 82 -42.60 13.86 -23.68
C ALA A 82 -42.53 15.09 -22.75
N PRO A 83 -43.20 16.22 -23.06
CA PRO A 83 -43.31 17.33 -22.12
C PRO A 83 -44.38 16.95 -21.10
N GLY A 84 -43.96 16.29 -20.02
CA GLY A 84 -44.77 16.04 -18.83
C GLY A 84 -44.46 17.08 -17.74
N PRO A 85 -45.48 17.62 -17.04
CA PRO A 85 -45.27 18.65 -16.03
C PRO A 85 -44.56 18.09 -14.80
N SER A 86 -43.66 18.92 -14.27
CA SER A 86 -42.91 18.85 -13.01
C SER A 86 -43.39 17.82 -11.98
N GLU A 87 -42.52 16.87 -11.65
CA GLU A 87 -42.41 16.27 -10.31
C GLU A 87 -41.10 15.47 -10.18
N SER A 88 -39.96 16.17 -10.24
CA SER A 88 -38.71 15.67 -9.68
C SER A 88 -38.52 16.22 -8.27
N ALA A 89 -39.56 16.04 -7.43
CA ALA A 89 -39.55 16.39 -6.02
C ALA A 89 -39.82 15.09 -5.25
N GLY A 90 -38.77 14.36 -4.88
CA GLY A 90 -38.90 13.20 -4.00
C GLY A 90 -38.34 11.87 -4.49
N ARG A 91 -37.46 11.85 -5.51
CA ARG A 91 -36.53 10.71 -5.61
C ARG A 91 -35.54 10.85 -4.44
N PRO A 92 -35.46 9.90 -3.50
CA PRO A 92 -34.39 9.92 -2.51
C PRO A 92 -33.07 9.91 -3.30
N LEU A 93 -32.27 10.94 -3.07
CA LEU A 93 -30.92 11.07 -3.61
C LEU A 93 -30.20 9.75 -3.31
N GLY A 94 -29.90 8.99 -4.35
CA GLY A 94 -29.15 7.75 -4.23
C GLY A 94 -27.72 8.06 -3.77
N PRO A 95 -26.96 7.06 -3.30
CA PRO A 95 -25.57 7.24 -2.84
C PRO A 95 -24.56 7.75 -3.89
N ARG A 96 -25.02 8.22 -5.05
CA ARG A 96 -24.21 8.79 -6.14
C ARG A 96 -24.69 10.18 -6.56
N ASP A 97 -25.69 10.73 -5.88
CA ASP A 97 -26.31 11.99 -6.25
C ASP A 97 -25.73 13.14 -5.41
N PHE A 98 -24.43 13.08 -5.11
CA PHE A 98 -23.71 14.15 -4.44
C PHE A 98 -23.40 15.23 -5.48
N GLU A 99 -23.97 16.42 -5.28
CA GLU A 99 -23.50 17.61 -5.99
C GLU A 99 -22.09 17.94 -5.48
N VAL A 100 -21.15 18.17 -6.39
CA VAL A 100 -19.83 18.69 -6.04
C VAL A 100 -20.04 20.14 -5.64
N GLU A 101 -20.12 20.40 -4.34
CA GLU A 101 -20.09 21.75 -3.80
C GLU A 101 -18.65 22.26 -4.01
N ASP A 102 -18.43 23.11 -5.01
CA ASP A 102 -17.11 23.64 -5.41
C ASP A 102 -16.46 24.56 -4.34
N ASP A 103 -16.99 24.61 -3.11
CA ASP A 103 -16.74 25.71 -2.18
C ASP A 103 -15.53 25.54 -1.26
N ASP A 104 -14.94 24.34 -1.13
CA ASP A 104 -13.77 24.14 -0.26
C ASP A 104 -12.64 23.38 -0.97
N THR A 105 -11.88 24.09 -1.81
CA THR A 105 -10.60 23.56 -2.30
C THR A 105 -9.68 23.29 -1.11
N PHE A 106 -9.36 22.03 -0.85
CA PHE A 106 -8.39 21.65 0.18
C PHE A 106 -7.05 22.35 -0.07
N VAL A 107 -6.74 23.35 0.77
CA VAL A 107 -5.40 23.96 0.85
C VAL A 107 -4.70 23.31 2.04
N PRO A 108 -3.73 22.41 1.81
CA PRO A 108 -2.94 21.87 2.91
C PRO A 108 -2.28 23.02 3.66
N GLU A 109 -2.40 23.03 4.98
CA GLU A 109 -1.63 23.95 5.81
C GLU A 109 -0.14 23.71 5.57
N GLU A 110 0.66 24.79 5.52
CA GLU A 110 2.11 24.65 5.41
C GLU A 110 2.63 23.86 6.62
N PRO A 111 3.35 22.75 6.39
CA PRO A 111 3.79 21.91 7.49
C PRO A 111 4.74 22.71 8.39
N PRO A 112 4.61 22.58 9.72
CA PRO A 112 5.52 23.25 10.65
C PRO A 112 6.97 22.86 10.35
N SER A 113 7.87 23.85 10.37
CA SER A 113 9.27 23.63 10.02
C SER A 113 9.91 22.58 10.93
N LEU A 114 10.52 21.57 10.32
CA LEU A 114 11.29 20.53 11.03
C LEU A 114 12.50 21.11 11.80
N ALA A 115 12.90 22.35 11.49
CA ALA A 115 13.94 23.08 12.23
C ALA A 115 13.55 23.36 13.69
N GLY A 116 12.28 23.21 14.06
CA GLY A 116 11.78 23.36 15.43
C GLY A 116 11.92 22.10 16.31
N THR A 117 12.55 21.03 15.82
CA THR A 117 12.74 19.81 16.63
C THR A 117 13.66 20.08 17.83
N GLU A 118 13.25 19.65 19.01
CA GLU A 118 14.01 19.92 20.24
C GLU A 118 15.42 19.26 20.15
N PRO A 119 16.50 19.98 20.47
CA PRO A 119 17.87 19.49 20.31
C PRO A 119 18.14 18.20 21.11
N LEU A 120 17.47 18.00 22.24
CA LEU A 120 17.61 16.79 23.03
C LEU A 120 17.05 15.55 22.32
N THR A 121 15.94 15.71 21.58
CA THR A 121 15.36 14.65 20.74
C THR A 121 16.28 14.31 19.58
N MET A 122 16.93 15.32 18.98
CA MET A 122 17.94 15.09 17.94
C MET A 122 19.14 14.31 18.48
N LEU A 123 19.66 14.67 19.66
CA LEU A 123 20.72 13.90 20.32
C LEU A 123 20.28 12.47 20.63
N ALA A 124 19.03 12.26 21.03
CA ALA A 124 18.50 10.94 21.27
C ALA A 124 18.42 10.10 19.98
N TRP A 125 18.04 10.69 18.85
CA TRP A 125 18.10 10.01 17.54
C TRP A 125 19.52 9.67 17.12
N VAL A 126 20.46 10.59 17.35
CA VAL A 126 21.88 10.36 17.07
C VAL A 126 22.42 9.22 17.94
N GLY A 127 22.06 9.12 19.21
CA GLY A 127 22.47 7.98 20.05
C GLY A 127 21.76 6.67 19.67
N ALA A 128 20.48 6.73 19.28
CA ALA A 128 19.69 5.55 18.90
C ALA A 128 20.19 4.94 17.59
N VAL A 129 20.44 5.76 16.57
CA VAL A 129 20.97 5.29 15.26
C VAL A 129 22.49 5.15 15.30
N GLY A 130 23.15 6.10 15.97
CA GLY A 130 24.61 6.13 16.09
C GLY A 130 25.16 5.03 16.99
N GLY A 131 24.42 4.51 17.97
CA GLY A 131 24.86 3.39 18.81
C GLY A 131 25.18 2.11 18.01
N PRO A 132 24.22 1.56 17.25
CA PRO A 132 24.44 0.39 16.39
C PRO A 132 25.54 0.63 15.35
N ILE A 133 25.54 1.82 14.73
CA ILE A 133 26.56 2.21 13.75
C ILE A 133 27.95 2.28 14.41
N ALA A 134 28.06 2.91 15.58
CA ALA A 134 29.31 3.02 16.33
C ALA A 134 29.82 1.65 16.78
N LEU A 135 28.94 0.72 17.17
CA LEU A 135 29.32 -0.66 17.46
C LEU A 135 29.88 -1.36 16.22
N LEU A 136 29.26 -1.15 15.05
CA LEU A 136 29.76 -1.69 13.77
C LEU A 136 31.15 -1.13 13.44
N PHE A 137 31.33 0.20 13.51
CA PHE A 137 32.62 0.84 13.29
C PHE A 137 33.68 0.39 14.30
N THR A 138 33.31 0.26 15.57
CA THR A 138 34.20 -0.26 16.62
C THR A 138 34.61 -1.69 16.32
N ALA A 139 33.69 -2.56 15.91
CA ALA A 139 34.01 -3.94 15.56
C ALA A 139 34.92 -4.04 14.32
N MET A 140 34.72 -3.17 13.32
CA MET A 140 35.44 -3.21 12.05
C MET A 140 36.83 -2.57 12.12
N PHE A 141 36.95 -1.39 12.72
CA PHE A 141 38.19 -0.61 12.76
C PHE A 141 38.94 -0.73 14.10
N TRP A 142 38.25 -1.14 15.17
CA TRP A 142 38.79 -1.14 16.53
C TRP A 142 38.57 -2.48 17.24
N ARG A 143 39.03 -3.56 16.60
CA ARG A 143 38.82 -4.94 17.08
C ARG A 143 39.31 -5.19 18.51
N SER A 144 40.31 -4.43 18.98
CA SER A 144 40.87 -4.50 20.33
C SER A 144 40.28 -3.47 21.30
N ALA A 145 39.10 -2.92 21.00
CA ALA A 145 38.47 -1.91 21.85
C ALA A 145 38.26 -2.45 23.29
N PRO A 146 38.59 -1.65 24.33
CA PRO A 146 38.41 -2.06 25.70
C PRO A 146 36.92 -2.26 26.01
N LEU A 147 36.61 -3.23 26.88
CA LEU A 147 35.22 -3.59 27.24
C LEU A 147 34.41 -2.37 27.73
N VAL A 148 35.07 -1.44 28.43
CA VAL A 148 34.46 -0.20 28.92
C VAL A 148 33.92 0.67 27.77
N ALA A 149 34.63 0.74 26.63
CA ALA A 149 34.17 1.53 25.48
C ALA A 149 32.92 0.90 24.85
N ILE A 150 32.90 -0.43 24.71
CA ILE A 150 31.72 -1.16 24.20
C ILE A 150 30.52 -0.95 25.12
N LEU A 151 30.71 -1.11 26.44
CA LEU A 151 29.65 -0.85 27.42
C LEU A 151 29.18 0.61 27.38
N GLY A 152 30.08 1.57 27.18
CA GLY A 152 29.72 2.98 27.04
C GLY A 152 28.81 3.24 25.84
N ILE A 153 29.13 2.66 24.68
CA ILE A 153 28.30 2.79 23.47
C ILE A 153 26.93 2.13 23.68
N VAL A 154 26.90 0.92 24.26
CA VAL A 154 25.63 0.22 24.56
C VAL A 154 24.79 1.01 25.56
N ALA A 155 25.40 1.54 26.62
CA ALA A 155 24.69 2.36 27.61
C ALA A 155 24.12 3.64 26.98
N ALA A 156 24.89 4.34 26.15
CA ALA A 156 24.43 5.52 25.42
C ALA A 156 23.24 5.19 24.50
N PHE A 157 23.31 4.07 23.77
CA PHE A 157 22.21 3.59 22.93
C PHE A 157 20.94 3.32 23.75
N VAL A 158 21.06 2.58 24.85
CA VAL A 158 19.90 2.25 25.72
C VAL A 158 19.28 3.53 26.30
N VAL A 159 20.09 4.46 26.80
CA VAL A 159 19.61 5.75 27.33
C VAL A 159 18.87 6.53 26.25
N SER A 160 19.40 6.58 25.03
CA SER A 160 18.77 7.20 23.86
C SER A 160 17.38 6.64 23.57
N VAL A 161 17.28 5.30 23.48
CA VAL A 161 16.04 4.61 23.14
C VAL A 161 15.01 4.80 24.24
N VAL A 162 15.41 4.65 25.52
CA VAL A 162 14.52 4.88 26.66
C VAL A 162 14.00 6.33 26.65
N PHE A 163 14.88 7.30 26.40
CA PHE A 163 14.47 8.71 26.29
C PHE A 163 13.44 8.92 25.16
N LEU A 164 13.67 8.34 23.97
CA LEU A 164 12.73 8.41 22.85
C LEU A 164 11.37 7.79 23.19
N ILE A 165 11.36 6.65 23.89
CA ILE A 165 10.11 6.01 24.31
C ILE A 165 9.34 6.91 25.29
N MET A 166 10.03 7.49 26.29
CA MET A 166 9.41 8.41 27.24
C MET A 166 8.91 9.71 26.58
N ARG A 167 9.44 10.04 25.41
CA ARG A 167 9.08 11.22 24.62
C ARG A 167 7.85 11.01 23.75
N LEU A 168 7.45 9.76 23.50
CA LEU A 168 6.30 9.46 22.63
C LEU A 168 5.01 10.05 23.24
N PRO A 169 4.24 10.83 22.45
CA PRO A 169 2.93 11.32 22.89
C PRO A 169 2.05 10.14 23.29
N GLN A 170 1.47 10.19 24.49
CA GLN A 170 0.55 9.15 24.99
C GLN A 170 -0.90 9.41 24.54
N GLU A 171 -1.14 10.56 23.92
CA GLU A 171 -2.46 11.04 23.53
C GLU A 171 -2.62 10.78 22.02
N LYS A 172 -3.52 9.86 21.67
CA LYS A 172 -3.98 9.66 20.30
C LYS A 172 -5.12 10.67 20.07
N ASN A 173 -5.06 11.49 19.02
CA ASN A 173 -6.23 12.25 18.60
C ASN A 173 -7.31 11.27 18.14
N GLU A 174 -8.44 11.24 18.84
CA GLU A 174 -9.56 10.33 18.53
C GLU A 174 -10.31 10.77 17.26
N ASP A 175 -10.23 12.05 16.91
CA ASP A 175 -10.90 12.65 15.75
C ASP A 175 -10.05 12.67 14.47
N ASP A 176 -8.80 12.20 14.54
CA ASP A 176 -7.85 12.21 13.42
C ASP A 176 -7.56 10.79 12.93
N ASP A 177 -8.51 10.21 12.20
CA ASP A 177 -8.38 8.90 11.55
C ASP A 177 -7.64 8.98 10.19
N GLY A 178 -7.02 10.13 9.86
CA GLY A 178 -6.24 10.34 8.64
C GLY A 178 -7.07 10.46 7.35
N ALA A 179 -8.40 10.35 7.44
CA ALA A 179 -9.32 10.57 6.33
C ALA A 179 -10.11 11.86 6.56
N ARG A 180 -10.01 12.82 5.62
CA ARG A 180 -10.92 13.96 5.51
C ARG A 180 -11.73 13.75 4.23
N ILE A 181 -13.06 13.65 4.35
CA ILE A 181 -14.02 13.50 3.25
C ILE A 181 -14.25 14.83 2.54
#